data_AF-C9SKH2-F1
#
_entry.id   AF-C9SKH2-F1
#
_cell.length_a   1.000
_cell.length_b   1.000
_cell.length_c   1.000
_cell.angle_alpha   90.00
_cell.angle_beta   90.00
_cell.angle_gamma   90.00
#
_symmetry.space_group_name_H-M   'P 1'
#
loop_
_entity.id
_entity.type
_entity.pdbx_description
1 polymer ?
#
loop_
_entity_poly.entity_id
_entity_poly.type
_entity_poly.pdbx_seq_one_letter_code
_entity_poly.pdbx_strand_id
1 'polypeptide(L)'
;MATSSKPYSGAKRAAGESEAEPAQAPPPQHRRENWQLQKDALKKKFPEGWRPMKRLSPDAVAGIRALHAQFPEEYTTAKLVEKFEVSPEAVRRILKSKWQPSPQEEEERQTRWFRRGKDVWARYAELGMKPPQKWRAEGVTRDPTYHEKRQAAIARRKEEEAKEAAGARLQRKMGGGFL
;
A
#
# COMPACT_ATOMS: atom_id res chain seq x y z
N MET A 1 50.41 -21.29 36.53
CA MET A 1 49.56 -21.97 37.54
C MET A 1 49.18 -23.32 36.97
N ALA A 2 49.40 -24.38 37.76
CA ALA A 2 49.42 -25.77 37.35
C ALA A 2 48.03 -26.34 37.04
N THR A 3 48.04 -27.37 36.20
CA THR A 3 46.93 -28.25 35.86
C THR A 3 46.38 -28.96 37.09
N SER A 4 45.06 -29.13 37.16
CA SER A 4 44.43 -30.03 38.13
C SER A 4 43.41 -30.90 37.42
N SER A 5 43.88 -32.03 36.90
CA SER A 5 43.04 -33.19 36.66
C SER A 5 42.64 -33.78 38.02
N LYS A 6 41.35 -34.08 38.19
CA LYS A 6 40.88 -34.93 39.29
C LYS A 6 40.11 -36.11 38.69
N PRO A 7 40.48 -37.36 39.04
CA PRO A 7 39.96 -38.57 38.41
C PRO A 7 38.72 -39.08 39.15
N TYR A 8 37.89 -39.89 38.50
CA TYR A 8 37.21 -40.98 39.20
C TYR A 8 36.87 -42.12 38.25
N SER A 9 37.31 -43.31 38.66
CA SER A 9 37.17 -44.62 38.06
C SER A 9 35.87 -45.30 38.49
N GLY A 10 35.38 -46.23 37.66
CA GLY A 10 34.44 -47.29 38.03
C GLY A 10 33.08 -47.13 37.35
N ALA A 11 32.39 -48.16 36.87
CA ALA A 11 32.62 -49.58 36.92
C ALA A 11 31.80 -50.22 35.79
N LYS A 12 32.34 -51.25 35.14
CA LYS A 12 31.53 -52.17 34.32
C LYS A 12 30.65 -53.00 35.26
N ARG A 13 29.34 -53.06 35.01
CA ARG A 13 28.48 -54.20 35.37
C ARG A 13 27.41 -54.42 34.30
N ALA A 14 27.02 -55.69 34.20
CA ALA A 14 26.43 -56.37 33.06
C ALA A 14 24.90 -56.29 32.98
N ALA A 15 24.41 -56.74 31.81
CA ALA A 15 23.16 -57.46 31.57
C ALA A 15 21.83 -56.68 31.67
N GLY A 16 21.12 -56.67 30.55
CA GLY A 16 19.73 -56.23 30.43
C GLY A 16 19.33 -55.98 28.98
N GLU A 17 19.40 -57.01 28.13
CA GLU A 17 18.78 -57.01 26.81
C GLU A 17 17.25 -56.98 26.99
N SER A 18 16.65 -55.81 26.80
CA SER A 18 15.25 -55.69 26.44
C SER A 18 15.20 -55.06 25.05
N GLU A 19 15.02 -55.90 24.03
CA GLU A 19 14.76 -55.48 22.66
C GLU A 19 13.41 -54.74 22.61
N ALA A 20 13.43 -53.45 22.92
CA ALA A 20 12.42 -52.52 22.48
C ALA A 20 12.84 -52.05 21.09
N GLU A 21 12.07 -52.43 20.06
CA GLU A 21 12.24 -51.89 18.71
C GLU A 21 12.44 -50.37 18.77
N PRO A 22 13.46 -49.81 18.11
CA PRO A 22 13.63 -48.37 18.07
C PRO A 22 12.48 -47.80 17.25
N ALA A 23 11.45 -47.33 17.94
CA ALA A 23 10.43 -46.46 17.37
C ALA A 23 11.17 -45.38 16.58
N GLN A 24 11.11 -45.47 15.25
CA GLN A 24 11.80 -44.57 14.35
C GLN A 24 11.45 -43.14 14.78
N ALA A 25 12.43 -42.44 15.36
CA ALA A 25 12.26 -41.04 15.70
C ALA A 25 11.81 -40.34 14.42
N PRO A 26 10.73 -39.53 14.47
CA PRO A 26 10.28 -38.82 13.28
C PRO A 26 11.48 -38.05 12.71
N PRO A 27 11.67 -38.05 11.37
CA PRO A 27 12.83 -37.44 10.75
C PRO A 27 13.00 -36.01 11.30
N PRO A 28 14.24 -35.56 11.59
CA PRO A 28 14.47 -34.29 12.25
C PRO A 28 13.75 -33.21 11.45
N GLN A 29 12.71 -32.64 12.06
CA GLN A 29 12.00 -31.53 11.42
C GLN A 29 13.03 -30.43 11.24
N HIS A 30 13.44 -30.18 9.99
CA HIS A 30 14.36 -29.08 9.68
C HIS A 30 13.77 -27.82 10.31
N ARG A 31 14.41 -27.35 11.38
CA ARG A 31 14.02 -26.09 12.03
C ARG A 31 14.04 -25.04 10.93
N ARG A 32 12.86 -24.50 10.61
CA ARG A 32 12.71 -23.50 9.55
C ARG A 32 13.74 -22.40 9.79
N GLU A 33 14.48 -22.08 8.74
CA GLU A 33 15.49 -21.04 8.85
C GLU A 33 14.83 -19.68 9.13
N ASN A 34 15.55 -18.78 9.78
CA ASN A 34 15.04 -17.48 10.21
C ASN A 34 14.39 -16.68 9.07
N TRP A 35 14.94 -16.75 7.84
CA TRP A 35 14.38 -16.03 6.69
C TRP A 35 13.01 -16.61 6.25
N GLN A 36 12.78 -17.92 6.42
CA GLN A 36 11.50 -18.56 6.10
C GLN A 36 10.44 -18.10 7.10
N LEU A 37 10.78 -18.08 8.39
CA LEU A 37 9.90 -17.59 9.45
C LEU A 37 9.54 -16.12 9.25
N GLN A 38 10.53 -15.28 8.90
CA GLN A 38 10.29 -13.87 8.59
C GLN A 38 9.38 -13.69 7.37
N LYS A 39 9.59 -14.46 6.30
CA LYS A 39 8.75 -14.41 5.09
C LYS A 39 7.31 -14.82 5.41
N ASP A 40 7.13 -15.86 6.20
CA ASP A 40 5.81 -16.31 6.66
C ASP A 40 5.16 -15.25 7.56
N ALA A 41 5.91 -14.63 8.48
CA ALA A 41 5.42 -13.56 9.31
C ALA A 41 5.00 -12.32 8.49
N LEU A 42 5.75 -11.96 7.44
CA LEU A 42 5.39 -10.87 6.54
C LEU A 42 4.08 -11.16 5.81
N LYS A 43 3.91 -12.38 5.26
CA LYS A 43 2.66 -12.79 4.61
C LYS A 43 1.47 -12.73 5.57
N LYS A 44 1.66 -13.15 6.83
CA LYS A 44 0.62 -13.08 7.87
C LYS A 44 0.24 -11.64 8.22
N LYS A 45 1.23 -10.73 8.36
CA LYS A 45 1.00 -9.32 8.68
C LYS A 45 0.39 -8.53 7.52
N PHE A 46 0.74 -8.89 6.30
CA PHE A 46 0.35 -8.18 5.08
C PHE A 46 -0.27 -9.16 4.08
N PRO A 47 -1.55 -9.56 4.29
CA PRO A 47 -2.22 -10.51 3.39
C PRO A 47 -2.40 -9.96 1.98
N GLU A 48 -2.63 -8.65 1.83
CA GLU A 48 -2.69 -7.94 0.55
C GLU A 48 -1.30 -7.67 -0.06
N GLY A 49 -0.23 -8.11 0.63
CA GLY A 49 1.15 -7.88 0.26
C GLY A 49 1.76 -6.60 0.85
N TRP A 50 3.08 -6.50 0.76
CA TRP A 50 3.83 -5.36 1.25
C TRP A 50 3.65 -4.14 0.33
N ARG A 51 2.94 -3.11 0.81
CA ARG A 51 2.65 -1.87 0.07
C ARG A 51 3.31 -0.66 0.77
N PRO A 52 4.54 -0.27 0.40
CA PRO A 52 5.23 0.85 1.05
C PRO A 52 4.47 2.16 0.86
N MET A 53 4.28 2.91 1.95
CA MET A 53 3.50 4.16 1.94
C MET A 53 4.17 5.24 1.08
N LYS A 54 5.47 5.50 1.30
CA LYS A 54 6.28 6.46 0.55
C LYS A 54 7.05 5.72 -0.55
N ARG A 55 6.53 5.70 -1.77
CA ARG A 55 7.30 5.25 -2.95
C ARG A 55 7.54 6.46 -3.85
N LEU A 56 8.65 6.43 -4.57
CA LEU A 56 8.96 7.42 -5.58
C LEU A 56 8.21 7.10 -6.88
N SER A 57 7.72 8.12 -7.59
CA SER A 57 7.16 7.92 -8.93
C SER A 57 8.29 7.54 -9.90
N PRO A 58 7.98 6.80 -10.99
CA PRO A 58 9.00 6.49 -11.98
C PRO A 58 9.66 7.75 -12.56
N ASP A 59 8.86 8.80 -12.83
CA ASP A 59 9.35 10.12 -13.25
C ASP A 59 10.31 10.75 -12.24
N ALA A 60 10.03 10.66 -10.94
CA ALA A 60 10.90 11.25 -9.94
C ALA A 60 12.22 10.46 -9.80
N VAL A 61 12.21 9.14 -10.03
CA VAL A 61 13.44 8.35 -10.14
C VAL A 61 14.28 8.83 -11.32
N ALA A 62 13.65 9.02 -12.48
CA ALA A 62 14.32 9.55 -13.67
C ALA A 62 14.82 11.00 -13.46
N GLY A 63 14.03 11.84 -12.80
CA GLY A 63 14.38 13.21 -12.45
C GLY A 63 15.61 13.29 -11.53
N ILE A 64 15.71 12.43 -10.51
CA ILE A 64 16.91 12.35 -9.66
C ILE A 64 18.16 12.05 -10.50
N ARG A 65 18.06 11.07 -11.41
CA ARG A 65 19.18 10.72 -12.29
C ARG A 65 19.54 11.87 -13.23
N ALA A 66 18.56 12.52 -13.83
CA ALA A 66 18.76 13.64 -14.75
C ALA A 66 19.42 14.84 -14.06
N LEU A 67 18.94 15.22 -12.87
CA LEU A 67 19.50 16.35 -12.10
C LEU A 67 20.96 16.10 -11.71
N HIS A 68 21.26 14.90 -11.20
CA HIS A 68 22.63 14.56 -10.80
C HIS A 68 23.57 14.42 -12.01
N ALA A 69 23.06 13.97 -13.16
CA ALA A 69 23.85 13.88 -14.39
C ALA A 69 24.18 15.26 -14.98
N GLN A 70 23.26 16.23 -14.87
CA GLN A 70 23.47 17.59 -15.37
C GLN A 70 24.36 18.43 -14.46
N PHE A 71 24.11 18.40 -13.15
CA PHE A 71 24.85 19.19 -12.16
C PHE A 71 25.26 18.32 -10.97
N PRO A 72 26.31 17.48 -11.11
CA PRO A 72 26.73 16.57 -10.05
C PRO A 72 27.26 17.30 -8.81
N GLU A 73 27.92 18.45 -8.99
CA GLU A 73 28.46 19.29 -7.91
C GLU A 73 27.35 20.00 -7.11
N GLU A 74 26.30 20.44 -7.80
CA GLU A 74 25.18 21.12 -7.16
C GLU A 74 24.20 20.15 -6.54
N TYR A 75 23.81 19.08 -7.25
CA TYR A 75 22.87 18.06 -6.78
C TYR A 75 23.61 16.85 -6.22
N THR A 76 24.36 17.07 -5.13
CA THR A 76 24.99 15.98 -4.39
C THR A 76 23.94 15.06 -3.75
N THR A 77 24.35 13.88 -3.29
CA THR A 77 23.45 12.93 -2.61
C THR A 77 22.72 13.57 -1.43
N ALA A 78 23.39 14.42 -0.65
CA ALA A 78 22.78 15.09 0.50
C ALA A 78 21.64 16.04 0.10
N LYS A 79 21.85 16.85 -0.94
CA LYS A 79 20.83 17.77 -1.44
C LYS A 79 19.64 17.05 -2.10
N LEU A 80 19.91 15.94 -2.80
CA LEU A 80 18.86 15.09 -3.38
C LEU A 80 17.99 14.44 -2.30
N VAL A 81 18.60 13.99 -1.20
CA VAL A 81 17.89 13.45 -0.04
C VAL A 81 16.94 14.48 0.55
N GLU A 82 17.40 15.71 0.75
CA GLU A 82 16.59 16.80 1.28
C GLU A 82 15.44 17.14 0.35
N LYS A 83 15.70 17.30 -0.95
CA LYS A 83 14.69 17.72 -1.92
C LYS A 83 13.58 16.69 -2.14
N PHE A 84 13.94 15.42 -2.17
CA PHE A 84 13.00 14.33 -2.47
C PHE A 84 12.51 13.59 -1.22
N GLU A 85 12.99 13.97 -0.03
CA GLU A 85 12.64 13.37 1.27
C GLU A 85 12.80 11.84 1.28
N VAL A 86 13.85 11.35 0.62
CA VAL A 86 14.17 9.92 0.48
C VAL A 86 15.40 9.57 1.28
N SER A 87 15.51 8.32 1.71
CA SER A 87 16.70 7.86 2.43
C SER A 87 17.97 8.01 1.57
N PRO A 88 19.12 8.40 2.15
CA PRO A 88 20.39 8.50 1.43
C PRO A 88 20.78 7.20 0.71
N GLU A 89 20.47 6.04 1.31
CA GLU A 89 20.70 4.74 0.67
C GLU A 89 19.85 4.53 -0.59
N ALA A 90 18.63 5.05 -0.61
CA ALA A 90 17.77 4.97 -1.79
C ALA A 90 18.35 5.80 -2.93
N VAL A 91 18.79 7.03 -2.65
CA VAL A 91 19.44 7.89 -3.66
C VAL A 91 20.70 7.23 -4.20
N ARG A 92 21.58 6.71 -3.33
CA ARG A 92 22.78 5.98 -3.77
C ARG A 92 22.43 4.82 -4.69
N ARG A 93 21.42 4.02 -4.36
CA ARG A 93 20.96 2.90 -5.21
C ARG A 93 20.44 3.38 -6.56
N ILE A 94 19.64 4.45 -6.58
CA ILE A 94 19.11 5.04 -7.81
C ILE A 94 20.25 5.48 -8.73
N LEU A 95 21.24 6.19 -8.18
CA LEU A 95 22.40 6.70 -8.93
C LEU A 95 23.37 5.58 -9.35
N LYS A 96 23.54 4.54 -8.52
CA LYS A 96 24.41 3.38 -8.82
C LYS A 96 23.82 2.48 -9.89
N SER A 97 22.50 2.34 -9.93
CA SER A 97 21.81 1.43 -10.85
C SER A 97 21.85 1.93 -12.29
N LYS A 98 22.37 1.09 -13.20
CA LYS A 98 22.47 1.39 -14.64
C LYS A 98 21.22 0.96 -15.43
N TRP A 99 20.34 0.21 -14.81
CA TRP A 99 19.17 -0.34 -15.51
C TRP A 99 18.19 0.78 -15.91
N GLN A 100 17.74 0.70 -17.15
CA GLN A 100 16.79 1.61 -17.77
C GLN A 100 15.63 0.81 -18.40
N PRO A 101 14.38 1.30 -18.28
CA PRO A 101 13.23 0.75 -18.99
C PRO A 101 13.43 0.71 -20.50
N SER A 102 12.80 -0.26 -21.16
CA SER A 102 12.33 -0.02 -22.53
C SER A 102 11.12 0.94 -22.52
N PRO A 103 10.79 1.62 -23.64
CA PRO A 103 9.64 2.52 -23.70
C PRO A 103 8.32 1.87 -23.26
N GLN A 104 8.06 0.63 -23.68
CA GLN A 104 6.85 -0.11 -23.30
C GLN A 104 6.82 -0.43 -21.79
N GLU A 105 7.96 -0.84 -21.21
CA GLU A 105 8.05 -1.10 -19.76
C GLU A 105 7.89 0.16 -18.91
N GLU A 106 8.24 1.33 -19.47
CA GLU A 106 8.04 2.61 -18.82
C GLU A 106 6.55 2.96 -18.81
N GLU A 107 5.86 2.84 -19.94
CA GLU A 107 4.40 3.05 -20.02
C GLU A 107 3.63 2.14 -19.06
N GLU A 108 4.03 0.87 -18.97
CA GLU A 108 3.47 -0.06 -17.99
C GLU A 108 3.72 0.40 -16.54
N ARG A 109 4.93 0.88 -16.25
CA ARG A 109 5.26 1.42 -14.92
C ARG A 109 4.44 2.64 -14.58
N GLN A 110 4.28 3.56 -15.52
CA GLN A 110 3.45 4.74 -15.36
C GLN A 110 2.00 4.35 -15.14
N THR A 111 1.48 3.38 -15.90
CA THR A 111 0.13 2.85 -15.73
C THR A 111 -0.06 2.21 -14.36
N ARG A 112 0.90 1.41 -13.88
CA ARG A 112 0.87 0.83 -12.53
C ARG A 112 0.92 1.91 -11.44
N TRP A 113 1.76 2.93 -11.62
CA TRP A 113 1.84 4.06 -10.71
C TRP A 113 0.53 4.86 -10.66
N PHE A 114 -0.07 5.09 -11.83
CA PHE A 114 -1.34 5.77 -11.98
C PHE A 114 -2.49 5.03 -11.31
N ARG A 115 -2.63 3.72 -11.54
CA ARG A 115 -3.62 2.86 -10.87
C ARG A 115 -3.49 2.95 -9.36
N ARG A 116 -2.27 2.86 -8.83
CA ARG A 116 -2.02 3.06 -7.40
C ARG A 116 -2.47 4.45 -6.94
N GLY A 117 -2.20 5.50 -7.71
CA GLY A 117 -2.64 6.86 -7.38
C GLY A 117 -4.16 6.94 -7.24
N LYS A 118 -4.90 6.24 -8.11
CA LYS A 118 -6.36 6.08 -7.98
C LYS A 118 -6.74 5.35 -6.69
N ASP A 119 -6.10 4.22 -6.37
CA ASP A 119 -6.39 3.45 -5.15
C ASP A 119 -6.13 4.27 -3.88
N VAL A 120 -5.03 5.03 -3.85
CA VAL A 120 -4.65 5.87 -2.71
C VAL A 120 -5.71 6.95 -2.48
N TRP A 121 -6.17 7.60 -3.55
CA TRP A 121 -7.19 8.63 -3.44
C TRP A 121 -8.61 8.08 -3.24
N ALA A 122 -8.90 6.87 -3.71
CA ALA A 122 -10.13 6.17 -3.39
C ALA A 122 -10.21 5.90 -1.88
N ARG A 123 -9.13 5.38 -1.29
CA ARG A 123 -9.03 5.22 0.17
C ARG A 123 -9.18 6.55 0.91
N TYR A 124 -8.57 7.64 0.43
CA TYR A 124 -8.76 8.95 1.06
C TYR A 124 -10.20 9.48 0.90
N ALA A 125 -10.86 9.15 -0.20
CA ALA A 125 -12.25 9.51 -0.45
C ALA A 125 -13.22 8.77 0.48
N GLU A 126 -12.96 7.50 0.74
CA GLU A 126 -13.66 6.68 1.75
C GLU A 126 -13.47 7.25 3.15
N LEU A 127 -12.29 7.81 3.44
CA LEU A 127 -12.02 8.55 4.68
C LEU A 127 -12.64 9.97 4.68
N GLY A 128 -13.46 10.31 3.69
CA GLY A 128 -14.23 11.56 3.61
C GLY A 128 -13.47 12.76 3.05
N MET A 129 -12.20 12.60 2.66
CA MET A 129 -11.43 13.67 2.01
C MET A 129 -11.90 13.88 0.58
N LYS A 130 -11.86 15.12 0.08
CA LYS A 130 -12.26 15.45 -1.29
C LYS A 130 -11.11 15.15 -2.26
N PRO A 131 -11.27 14.25 -3.26
CA PRO A 131 -10.22 13.99 -4.23
C PRO A 131 -9.93 15.21 -5.12
N PRO A 132 -8.64 15.46 -5.46
CA PRO A 132 -8.23 16.46 -6.44
C PRO A 132 -8.89 16.25 -7.80
N GLN A 133 -8.96 17.32 -8.60
CA GLN A 133 -9.62 17.30 -9.91
C GLN A 133 -9.11 16.19 -10.83
N LYS A 134 -7.79 15.97 -10.86
CA LYS A 134 -7.17 14.91 -11.67
C LYS A 134 -7.75 13.52 -11.39
N TRP A 135 -8.05 13.21 -10.12
CA TRP A 135 -8.59 11.90 -9.73
C TRP A 135 -10.11 11.84 -9.85
N ARG A 136 -10.81 12.97 -9.73
CA ARG A 136 -12.26 13.03 -9.98
C ARG A 136 -12.60 12.80 -11.45
N ALA A 137 -11.78 13.31 -12.37
CA ALA A 137 -11.93 13.03 -13.80
C ALA A 137 -11.83 11.53 -14.10
N GLU A 138 -11.00 10.82 -13.34
CA GLU A 138 -10.76 9.38 -13.42
C GLU A 138 -11.81 8.53 -12.67
N GLY A 139 -12.88 9.15 -12.19
CA GLY A 139 -14.00 8.46 -11.51
C GLY A 139 -13.81 8.25 -10.01
N VAL A 140 -12.73 8.76 -9.40
CA VAL A 140 -12.59 8.72 -7.92
C VAL A 140 -13.51 9.78 -7.32
N THR A 141 -14.70 9.33 -6.88
CA THR A 141 -15.73 10.17 -6.27
C THR A 141 -15.54 10.28 -4.76
N ARG A 142 -16.17 11.28 -4.14
CA ARG A 142 -16.21 11.42 -2.67
C ARG A 142 -17.12 10.31 -2.11
N ASP A 143 -17.00 10.02 -0.82
CA ASP A 143 -17.93 9.17 -0.05
C ASP A 143 -19.34 9.11 -0.67
N PRO A 144 -19.84 7.92 -1.05
CA PRO A 144 -21.15 7.74 -1.68
C PRO A 144 -22.29 8.41 -0.91
N THR A 145 -22.24 8.41 0.42
CA THR A 145 -23.27 9.03 1.29
C THR A 145 -23.37 10.54 1.08
N TYR A 146 -22.28 11.22 0.69
CA TYR A 146 -22.31 12.63 0.33
C TYR A 146 -23.11 12.87 -0.96
N HIS A 147 -22.98 11.97 -1.94
CA HIS A 147 -23.71 12.04 -3.18
C HIS A 147 -25.20 11.75 -2.97
N GLU A 148 -25.54 10.74 -2.16
CA GLU A 148 -26.92 10.39 -1.81
C GLU A 148 -27.65 11.56 -1.11
N LYS A 149 -27.02 12.16 -0.09
CA LYS A 149 -27.60 13.32 0.62
C LYS A 149 -27.85 14.50 -0.32
N ARG A 150 -26.93 14.74 -1.27
CA ARG A 150 -27.08 15.80 -2.28
C ARG A 150 -28.24 15.49 -3.24
N GLN A 151 -28.37 14.25 -3.71
CA GLN A 151 -29.47 13.85 -4.60
C GLN A 151 -30.82 13.93 -3.89
N ALA A 152 -30.89 13.49 -2.63
CA ALA A 152 -32.09 13.61 -1.81
C ALA A 152 -32.51 15.09 -1.62
N ALA A 153 -31.55 15.98 -1.38
CA ALA A 153 -31.83 17.42 -1.28
C ALA A 153 -32.35 18.02 -2.60
N ILE A 154 -31.79 17.61 -3.75
CA ILE A 154 -32.26 18.03 -5.07
C ILE A 154 -33.67 17.49 -5.34
N ALA A 155 -33.92 16.22 -5.04
CA ALA A 155 -35.21 15.58 -5.22
C ALA A 155 -36.29 16.26 -4.37
N ARG A 156 -35.99 16.54 -3.09
CA ARG A 156 -36.90 17.29 -2.20
C ARG A 156 -37.24 18.67 -2.76
N ARG A 157 -36.23 19.43 -3.22
CA ARG A 157 -36.46 20.75 -3.82
C ARG A 157 -37.34 20.66 -5.06
N LYS A 158 -37.11 19.67 -5.91
CA LYS A 158 -37.92 19.42 -7.11
C LYS A 158 -39.36 19.02 -6.77
N GLU A 159 -39.56 18.26 -5.70
CA GLU A 159 -40.89 17.88 -5.21
C GLU A 159 -41.64 19.10 -4.65
N GLU A 160 -40.98 19.96 -3.87
CA GLU A 160 -41.54 21.22 -3.37
C GLU A 160 -41.96 22.13 -4.54
N GLU A 161 -41.11 22.31 -5.55
CA GLU A 161 -41.43 23.09 -6.76
C GLU A 161 -42.60 22.47 -7.55
N ALA A 162 -42.66 21.14 -7.66
CA ALA A 162 -43.78 20.46 -8.31
C ALA A 162 -45.10 20.63 -7.54
N LYS A 163 -45.05 20.60 -6.20
CA LYS A 163 -46.20 20.88 -5.33
C LYS A 163 -46.67 22.33 -5.47
N GLU A 164 -45.74 23.28 -5.50
CA GLU A 164 -46.04 24.70 -5.71
C GLU A 164 -46.64 24.93 -7.10
N ALA A 165 -46.04 24.35 -8.15
CA ALA A 165 -46.55 24.44 -9.52
C ALA A 165 -47.94 23.78 -9.66
N ALA A 166 -48.17 22.65 -8.99
CA ALA A 166 -49.48 22.01 -8.93
C ALA A 166 -50.50 22.87 -8.17
N GLY A 167 -50.12 23.46 -7.04
CA GLY A 167 -50.94 24.41 -6.28
C GLY A 167 -51.30 25.65 -7.10
N ALA A 168 -50.32 26.25 -7.80
CA ALA A 168 -50.53 27.38 -8.70
C ALA A 168 -51.42 27.02 -9.90
N ARG A 169 -51.29 25.81 -10.44
CA ARG A 169 -52.23 25.28 -11.46
C ARG A 169 -53.64 25.14 -10.90
N LEU A 170 -53.79 24.63 -9.67
CA LEU A 170 -55.10 24.48 -9.02
C LEU A 170 -55.75 25.84 -8.76
N GLN A 171 -54.99 26.81 -8.24
CA GLN A 171 -55.46 28.19 -8.03
C GLN A 171 -55.87 28.88 -9.33
N ARG A 172 -55.11 28.72 -10.43
CA ARG A 172 -55.53 29.21 -11.75
C ARG A 172 -56.82 28.56 -12.25
N LYS A 173 -57.01 27.26 -12.02
CA LYS A 173 -58.23 26.53 -12.40
C LYS A 173 -59.45 26.97 -11.58
N MET A 174 -59.26 27.27 -10.29
CA MET A 174 -60.31 27.77 -9.41
C MET A 174 -60.64 29.26 -9.63
N GLY A 175 -59.67 30.07 -10.06
CA GLY A 175 -59.84 31.51 -10.35
C GLY A 175 -60.36 31.85 -11.75
N GLY A 176 -60.42 30.88 -12.67
CA GLY A 176 -60.92 31.07 -14.05
C GLY A 176 -62.38 30.66 -14.26
N GLY A 177 -63.15 30.42 -13.20
CA GLY A 177 -64.53 29.88 -13.25
C GLY A 177 -65.64 30.89 -12.95
N PHE A 178 -65.37 32.20 -13.03
CA PHE A 178 -66.40 33.23 -12.90
C PHE A 178 -66.31 34.20 -14.09
N LEU A 179 -67.11 33.93 -15.12
CA LEU A 179 -67.83 34.84 -16.03
C LEU A 179 -68.43 34.01 -17.18
#